data_AF-D5VFJ4-F1
#
_entry.id   AF-D5VFJ4-F1
#
_cell.length_a   1.000
_cell.length_b   1.000
_cell.length_c   1.000
_cell.angle_alpha   90.00
_cell.angle_beta   90.00
_cell.angle_gamma   90.00
#
_symmetry.space_group_name_H-M   'P 1'
#
loop_
_entity.id
_entity.type
_entity.pdbx_description
1 polymer ?
#
loop_
_entity_poly.entity_id
_entity_poly.type
_entity_poly.pdbx_seq_one_letter_code
_entity_poly.pdbx_strand_id
1 'polypeptide(L)'
;MMIRKPAMAVLVLAALSLAACEDRDHDGMANPKICADFKTAPGAMAASDPATPVDECTRRWAYSLAGSRDSGEVVAEAVVAACAPVLSKWNQASLGQAAPGGGEQALSLTTGQPTNPLAEHSAFAQGRALFYVVQARAGRCKAPPVKNGVPEGL
;
A
#
# COMPACT_ATOMS: atom_id res chain seq x y z
N MET A 1 -31.74 -53.04 -21.97
CA MET A 1 -32.28 -51.80 -21.36
C MET A 1 -32.07 -51.87 -19.86
N MET A 2 -31.08 -51.15 -19.34
CA MET A 2 -30.88 -50.84 -17.91
C MET A 2 -29.85 -49.72 -17.83
N ILE A 3 -30.32 -48.51 -17.57
CA ILE A 3 -29.55 -47.27 -17.44
C ILE A 3 -29.04 -47.20 -16.00
N ARG A 4 -27.73 -47.09 -15.81
CA ARG A 4 -27.12 -46.75 -14.51
C ARG A 4 -26.18 -45.56 -14.71
N LYS A 5 -26.61 -44.40 -14.21
CA LYS A 5 -25.76 -43.22 -14.01
C LYS A 5 -24.99 -43.39 -12.70
N PRO A 6 -23.75 -42.89 -12.61
CA PRO A 6 -23.26 -42.36 -11.35
C PRO A 6 -22.75 -40.91 -11.49
N ALA A 7 -23.35 -40.09 -10.64
CA ALA A 7 -22.77 -38.98 -9.88
C ALA A 7 -21.72 -38.07 -10.55
N MET A 8 -22.15 -36.83 -10.76
CA MET A 8 -21.30 -35.64 -10.75
C MET A 8 -20.42 -35.64 -9.48
N ALA A 9 -19.11 -35.48 -9.65
CA ALA A 9 -18.21 -34.97 -8.62
C ALA A 9 -17.84 -33.54 -8.98
N VAL A 10 -18.52 -32.59 -8.34
CA VAL A 10 -18.25 -31.16 -8.42
C VAL A 10 -16.93 -30.89 -7.68
N LEU A 11 -15.86 -30.66 -8.43
CA LEU A 11 -14.60 -30.09 -7.93
C LEU A 11 -14.81 -28.59 -7.72
N VAL A 12 -15.34 -28.21 -6.55
CA VAL A 12 -15.28 -26.83 -6.04
C VAL A 12 -14.39 -26.84 -4.82
N LEU A 13 -13.09 -26.61 -5.04
CA LEU A 13 -12.09 -26.40 -4.00
C LEU A 13 -11.13 -25.33 -4.50
N ALA A 14 -11.37 -24.08 -4.08
CA ALA A 14 -10.41 -22.99 -3.85
C ALA A 14 -11.04 -21.60 -4.05
N ALA A 15 -11.99 -21.20 -3.19
CA ALA A 15 -12.44 -19.79 -3.15
C ALA A 15 -12.96 -19.33 -1.77
N LEU A 16 -12.55 -19.97 -0.67
CA LEU A 16 -12.99 -19.61 0.68
C LEU A 16 -11.81 -19.60 1.65
N SER A 17 -10.89 -18.65 1.47
CA SER A 17 -9.87 -18.33 2.49
C SER A 17 -9.61 -16.83 2.68
N LEU A 18 -10.46 -15.94 2.15
CA LEU A 18 -10.44 -14.50 2.50
C LEU A 18 -11.42 -14.11 3.63
N ALA A 19 -12.10 -15.07 4.25
CA ALA A 19 -12.99 -14.82 5.37
C ALA A 19 -12.29 -15.10 6.72
N ALA A 20 -11.24 -14.33 7.04
CA ALA A 20 -10.68 -14.23 8.40
C ALA A 20 -9.75 -13.02 8.58
N CYS A 21 -10.14 -11.84 8.09
CA CYS A 21 -9.74 -10.58 8.71
C CYS A 21 -10.92 -10.07 9.54
N GLU A 22 -11.39 -10.90 10.48
CA GLU A 22 -12.35 -10.44 11.48
C GLU A 22 -11.58 -9.66 12.53
N ASP A 23 -12.05 -8.43 12.77
CA ASP A 23 -11.54 -7.42 13.68
C ASP A 23 -10.98 -8.03 14.97
N ARG A 24 -9.66 -8.27 14.98
CA ARG A 24 -8.95 -8.24 16.25
C ARG A 24 -8.81 -6.77 16.58
N ASP A 25 -9.81 -6.25 17.30
CA ASP A 25 -9.67 -5.01 18.06
C ASP A 25 -8.35 -5.13 18.83
N HIS A 26 -7.33 -4.47 18.32
CA HIS A 26 -6.07 -4.31 18.99
C HIS A 26 -6.33 -3.34 20.14
N ASP A 27 -6.92 -3.86 21.23
CA ASP A 27 -7.15 -3.17 22.52
C ASP A 27 -5.83 -2.90 23.28
N GLY A 28 -4.78 -2.55 22.55
CA GLY A 28 -3.70 -1.76 23.10
C GLY A 28 -4.10 -0.30 22.92
N MET A 29 -4.10 0.47 24.01
CA MET A 29 -4.45 1.88 24.00
C MET A 29 -3.67 2.61 22.88
N ALA A 30 -4.34 2.84 21.75
CA ALA A 30 -3.72 3.42 20.57
C ALA A 30 -3.12 4.77 20.96
N ASN A 31 -1.91 5.07 20.49
CA ASN A 31 -1.32 6.38 20.73
C ASN A 31 -1.84 7.38 19.69
N PRO A 32 -2.82 8.25 20.01
CA PRO A 32 -3.44 9.12 19.02
C PRO A 32 -2.48 10.17 18.46
N LYS A 33 -1.32 10.41 19.11
CA LYS A 33 -0.29 11.31 18.58
C LYS A 33 0.55 10.67 17.47
N ILE A 34 0.54 9.34 17.39
CA ILE A 34 1.31 8.57 16.43
C ILE A 34 0.39 8.06 15.31
N CYS A 35 -0.86 7.71 15.62
CA CYS A 35 -1.77 7.14 14.63
C CYS A 35 -2.36 8.19 13.69
N ALA A 36 -2.44 7.84 12.41
CA ALA A 36 -3.15 8.63 11.42
C ALA A 36 -4.67 8.64 11.68
N ASP A 37 -5.31 9.77 11.41
CA ASP A 37 -6.77 9.87 11.29
C ASP A 37 -7.18 9.69 9.83
N PHE A 38 -7.90 8.62 9.52
CA PHE A 38 -8.39 8.31 8.18
C PHE A 38 -9.77 8.89 7.86
N LYS A 39 -10.42 9.53 8.85
CA LYS A 39 -11.71 10.22 8.66
C LYS A 39 -11.54 11.60 8.03
N THR A 40 -10.38 12.23 8.25
CA THR A 40 -10.02 13.49 7.61
C THR A 40 -9.15 13.19 6.38
N ALA A 41 -9.63 13.55 5.19
CA ALA A 41 -8.80 13.53 3.99
C ALA A 41 -7.66 14.56 4.17
N PRO A 42 -6.38 14.17 4.11
CA PRO A 42 -5.29 15.13 4.17
C PRO A 42 -5.25 15.89 2.85
N GLY A 43 -5.73 17.14 2.81
CA GLY A 43 -5.80 17.82 1.51
C GLY A 43 -6.20 19.29 1.45
N ALA A 44 -6.26 20.05 2.54
CA ALA A 44 -6.71 21.44 2.43
C ALA A 44 -5.62 22.47 2.08
N MET A 45 -4.31 22.22 2.31
CA MET A 45 -3.33 23.34 2.28
C MET A 45 -1.89 23.07 1.79
N ALA A 46 -1.54 21.93 1.22
CA ALA A 46 -0.23 21.77 0.57
C ALA A 46 -0.39 21.95 -0.95
N ALA A 47 0.55 22.67 -1.59
CA ALA A 47 0.68 22.65 -3.05
C ALA A 47 0.58 21.19 -3.53
N SER A 48 -0.19 20.93 -4.60
CA SER A 48 -0.56 19.59 -5.06
C SER A 48 0.67 18.74 -5.41
N ASP A 49 1.31 18.16 -4.39
CA ASP A 49 2.49 17.32 -4.55
C ASP A 49 2.05 16.07 -5.33
N PRO A 50 2.66 15.80 -6.50
CA PRO A 50 2.32 14.63 -7.31
C PRO A 50 2.53 13.30 -6.58
N ALA A 51 3.31 13.27 -5.49
CA ALA A 51 3.50 12.10 -4.64
C ALA A 51 2.30 11.82 -3.70
N THR A 52 1.40 12.79 -3.49
CA THR A 52 0.27 12.68 -2.52
C THR A 52 -0.59 11.42 -2.72
N PRO A 53 -0.97 11.03 -3.95
CA PRO A 53 -1.76 9.81 -4.15
C PRO A 53 -1.00 8.53 -3.76
N VAL A 54 0.32 8.50 -4.00
CA VAL A 54 1.17 7.35 -3.63
C VAL A 54 1.36 7.31 -2.12
N ASP A 55 1.61 8.45 -1.49
CA ASP A 55 1.70 8.57 -0.03
C ASP A 55 0.43 8.08 0.67
N GLU A 56 -0.74 8.51 0.20
CA GLU A 56 -2.02 8.11 0.79
C GLU A 56 -2.32 6.63 0.59
N CYS A 57 -2.05 6.10 -0.61
CA CYS A 57 -2.11 4.67 -0.87
C CYS A 57 -1.25 3.88 0.10
N THR A 58 0.00 4.30 0.24
CA THR A 58 1.00 3.65 1.08
C THR A 58 0.58 3.70 2.54
N ARG A 59 0.12 4.85 3.02
CA ARG A 59 -0.37 5.03 4.40
C ARG A 59 -1.51 4.09 4.73
N ARG A 60 -2.55 4.05 3.88
CA ARG A 60 -3.74 3.23 4.13
C ARG A 60 -3.43 1.74 4.13
N TRP A 61 -2.72 1.25 3.11
CA TRP A 61 -2.33 -0.16 3.06
C TRP A 61 -1.37 -0.56 4.18
N ALA A 62 -0.41 0.30 4.54
CA ALA A 62 0.50 0.03 5.64
C ALA A 62 -0.23 -0.14 6.97
N TYR A 63 -1.21 0.71 7.27
CA TYR A 63 -2.03 0.57 8.48
C TYR A 63 -2.94 -0.67 8.43
N SER A 64 -3.49 -1.01 7.26
CA SER A 64 -4.29 -2.23 7.09
C SER A 64 -3.47 -3.51 7.29
N LEU A 65 -2.22 -3.53 6.83
CA LEU A 65 -1.35 -4.70 6.92
C LEU A 65 -0.49 -4.74 8.19
N ALA A 66 -0.51 -3.68 9.01
CA ALA A 66 0.33 -3.54 10.20
C ALA A 66 0.18 -4.69 11.21
N GLY A 67 -1.01 -5.30 11.27
CA GLY A 67 -1.31 -6.44 12.14
C GLY A 67 -0.64 -7.76 11.73
N SER A 68 -0.04 -7.85 10.54
CA SER A 68 0.75 -9.03 10.14
C SER A 68 1.91 -9.28 11.11
N ARG A 69 2.28 -10.56 11.27
CA ARG A 69 3.44 -11.00 12.05
C ARG A 69 4.75 -11.01 11.26
N ASP A 70 4.69 -10.75 9.96
CA ASP A 70 5.88 -10.70 9.10
C ASP A 70 6.77 -9.50 9.46
N SER A 71 8.02 -9.52 9.00
CA SER A 71 8.94 -8.38 9.20
C SER A 71 8.38 -7.11 8.55
N GLY A 72 8.80 -5.94 9.05
CA GLY A 72 8.30 -4.66 8.56
C GLY A 72 8.60 -4.46 7.08
N GLU A 73 9.74 -4.96 6.63
CA GLU A 73 10.22 -4.93 5.25
C GLU A 73 9.31 -5.74 4.33
N VAL A 74 8.95 -6.97 4.71
CA VAL A 74 8.05 -7.83 3.92
C VAL A 74 6.67 -7.18 3.78
N VAL A 75 6.15 -6.60 4.88
CA VAL A 75 4.88 -5.87 4.82
C VAL A 75 5.00 -4.61 3.96
N ALA A 76 6.11 -3.87 4.06
CA ALA A 76 6.35 -2.69 3.24
C ALA A 76 6.40 -3.02 1.74
N GLU A 77 7.03 -4.13 1.34
CA GLU A 77 7.01 -4.62 -0.04
C GLU A 77 5.58 -4.94 -0.51
N ALA A 78 4.79 -5.61 0.34
CA ALA A 78 3.39 -5.90 0.04
C ALA A 78 2.56 -4.62 -0.13
N VAL A 79 2.81 -3.58 0.68
CA VAL A 79 2.18 -2.26 0.55
C VAL A 79 2.53 -1.62 -0.79
N VAL A 80 3.82 -1.57 -1.15
CA VAL A 80 4.26 -1.00 -2.43
C VAL A 80 3.65 -1.77 -3.61
N ALA A 81 3.56 -3.10 -3.51
CA ALA A 81 2.91 -3.93 -4.52
C ALA A 81 1.41 -3.61 -4.65
N ALA A 82 0.70 -3.43 -3.54
CA ALA A 82 -0.71 -3.01 -3.55
C ALA A 82 -0.91 -1.63 -4.17
N CYS A 83 0.07 -0.73 -4.04
CA CYS A 83 0.06 0.62 -4.60
C CYS A 83 0.65 0.72 -6.01
N ALA A 84 1.01 -0.39 -6.64
CA ALA A 84 1.61 -0.42 -7.98
C ALA A 84 0.82 0.36 -9.06
N PRO A 85 -0.54 0.35 -9.08
CA PRO A 85 -1.29 1.13 -10.08
C PRO A 85 -1.11 2.65 -9.92
N VAL A 86 -1.05 3.16 -8.69
CA VAL A 86 -0.89 4.59 -8.42
C VAL A 86 0.55 5.03 -8.68
N LEU A 87 1.52 4.20 -8.27
CA LEU A 87 2.94 4.41 -8.56
C LEU A 87 3.20 4.44 -10.07
N SER A 88 2.59 3.52 -10.84
CA SER A 88 2.72 3.48 -12.29
C SER A 88 2.21 4.76 -12.97
N LYS A 89 1.08 5.32 -12.48
CA LYS A 89 0.57 6.60 -12.98
C LYS A 89 1.52 7.75 -12.70
N TRP A 90 2.11 7.81 -11.50
CA TRP A 90 3.10 8.82 -11.15
C TRP A 90 4.34 8.72 -12.04
N ASN A 91 4.81 7.50 -12.29
CA ASN A 91 5.94 7.23 -13.19
C ASN A 91 5.66 7.70 -14.63
N GLN A 92 4.47 7.42 -15.16
CA GLN A 92 4.06 7.88 -16.49
C GLN A 92 3.99 9.41 -16.59
N ALA A 93 3.51 10.08 -15.54
CA ALA A 93 3.45 11.54 -15.50
C ALA A 93 4.86 12.16 -15.57
N SER A 94 5.83 11.60 -14.85
CA SER A 94 7.21 12.11 -14.86
C SER A 94 7.96 11.82 -16.16
N LEU A 95 7.66 10.71 -16.84
CA LEU A 95 8.24 10.44 -18.16
C LEU A 95 7.71 11.40 -19.23
N GLY A 96 6.46 11.88 -19.11
CA GLY A 96 5.90 12.89 -20.01
C GLY A 96 6.46 14.31 -19.78
N GLN A 97 7.14 14.54 -18.65
CA GLN A 97 7.76 15.81 -18.27
C GLN A 97 9.25 15.86 -18.63
N ALA A 98 9.88 14.72 -18.92
CA ALA A 98 11.28 14.64 -19.33
C ALA A 98 11.43 15.13 -20.79
N ALA A 99 12.30 16.12 -21.01
CA ALA A 99 12.60 16.65 -22.33
C ALA A 99 13.16 15.55 -23.27
N PRO A 100 12.99 15.66 -24.60
CA PRO A 100 13.45 14.65 -25.55
C PRO A 100 14.99 14.71 -25.66
N GLY A 101 15.70 14.03 -24.76
CA GLY A 101 17.15 14.03 -24.76
C GLY A 101 17.82 13.40 -23.53
N GLY A 102 17.62 12.09 -23.33
CA GLY A 102 18.47 11.27 -22.44
C GLY A 102 18.09 11.35 -20.96
N GLY A 103 17.95 10.19 -20.32
CA GLY A 103 17.56 10.08 -18.91
C GLY A 103 18.44 10.92 -18.01
N GLU A 104 17.91 12.02 -17.50
CA GLU A 104 18.58 12.89 -16.53
C GLU A 104 18.92 12.06 -15.29
N GLN A 105 20.22 11.77 -15.16
CA GLN A 105 20.80 11.19 -13.97
C GLN A 105 21.10 12.32 -12.99
N ALA A 106 20.16 12.62 -12.10
CA ALA A 106 20.39 13.51 -10.98
C ALA A 106 21.18 12.79 -9.88
N LEU A 107 21.81 13.53 -8.97
CA LEU A 107 22.32 12.92 -7.74
C LEU A 107 21.16 12.80 -6.74
N SER A 108 21.01 11.62 -6.15
CA SER A 108 20.08 11.40 -5.05
C SER A 108 20.47 12.28 -3.85
N LEU A 109 19.52 13.02 -3.29
CA LEU A 109 19.76 13.90 -2.14
C LEU A 109 20.10 13.13 -0.86
N THR A 110 19.71 11.87 -0.77
CA THR A 110 19.90 11.02 0.42
C THR A 110 21.15 10.16 0.33
N THR A 111 21.51 9.68 -0.86
CA THR A 111 22.65 8.76 -1.05
C THR A 111 23.84 9.37 -1.76
N GLY A 112 23.68 10.53 -2.41
CA GLY A 112 24.70 11.15 -3.24
C GLY A 112 25.10 10.34 -4.47
N GLN A 113 24.40 9.25 -4.78
CA GLN A 113 24.65 8.43 -5.96
C GLN A 113 23.81 8.92 -7.15
N PRO A 114 24.28 8.71 -8.39
CA PRO A 114 23.46 8.93 -9.58
C PRO A 114 22.16 8.11 -9.49
N THR A 115 21.03 8.79 -9.69
CA THR A 115 19.67 8.24 -9.64
C THR A 115 18.86 8.75 -10.82
N ASN A 116 17.64 8.24 -10.97
CA ASN A 116 16.68 8.75 -11.95
C ASN A 116 15.30 8.91 -11.27
N PRO A 117 14.37 9.69 -11.87
CA PRO A 117 13.06 9.93 -11.24
C PRO A 117 12.30 8.65 -10.86
N LEU A 118 12.39 7.61 -11.69
CA LEU A 118 11.70 6.34 -11.46
C LEU A 118 12.27 5.58 -10.23
N ALA A 119 13.59 5.63 -10.06
CA ALA A 119 14.27 5.07 -8.90
C ALA A 119 13.90 5.84 -7.63
N GLU A 120 13.87 7.18 -7.67
CA GLU A 120 13.48 8.01 -6.52
C GLU A 120 12.01 7.80 -6.12
N HIS A 121 11.09 7.64 -7.08
CA HIS A 121 9.70 7.30 -6.78
C HIS A 121 9.56 5.96 -6.06
N SER A 122 10.33 4.96 -6.51
CA SER A 122 10.35 3.62 -5.91
C SER A 122 10.91 3.66 -4.49
N ALA A 123 12.01 4.40 -4.29
CA ALA A 123 12.62 4.61 -2.98
C ALA A 123 11.68 5.37 -2.03
N PHE A 124 10.98 6.39 -2.53
CA PHE A 124 9.95 7.12 -1.79
C PHE A 124 8.83 6.18 -1.33
N ALA A 125 8.23 5.40 -2.24
CA ALA A 125 7.15 4.48 -1.89
C ALA A 125 7.58 3.44 -0.84
N GLN A 126 8.78 2.85 -1.00
CA GLN A 126 9.33 1.90 -0.03
C GLN A 126 9.59 2.53 1.33
N GLY A 127 10.24 3.71 1.37
CA GLY A 127 10.53 4.41 2.61
C GLY A 127 9.26 4.80 3.37
N ARG A 128 8.25 5.29 2.67
CA ARG A 128 6.93 5.62 3.26
C ARG A 128 6.20 4.38 3.74
N ALA A 129 6.26 3.28 3.00
CA ALA A 129 5.63 2.02 3.38
C ALA A 129 6.21 1.52 4.71
N LEU A 130 7.53 1.43 4.79
CA LEU A 130 8.20 0.98 6.00
C LEU A 130 7.92 1.92 7.18
N PHE A 131 7.99 3.24 6.96
CA PHE A 131 7.67 4.23 7.98
C PHE A 131 6.25 4.03 8.54
N TYR A 132 5.25 3.91 7.69
CA TYR A 132 3.87 3.76 8.12
C TYR A 132 3.57 2.42 8.78
N VAL A 133 4.20 1.32 8.33
CA VAL A 133 4.10 0.01 8.99
C VAL A 133 4.66 0.09 10.41
N VAL A 134 5.86 0.66 10.57
CA VAL A 134 6.50 0.85 11.88
C VAL A 134 5.65 1.76 12.76
N GLN A 135 5.16 2.87 12.22
CA GLN A 135 4.29 3.81 12.93
C GLN A 135 3.03 3.12 13.45
N ALA A 136 2.32 2.40 12.58
CA ALA A 136 1.09 1.70 12.93
C ALA A 136 1.32 0.61 13.99
N ARG A 137 2.39 -0.17 13.85
CA ARG A 137 2.76 -1.21 14.83
C ARG A 137 3.16 -0.63 16.18
N ALA A 138 4.03 0.38 16.19
CA ALA A 138 4.50 1.03 17.41
C ALA A 138 3.36 1.75 18.15
N GLY A 139 2.46 2.40 17.40
CA GLY A 139 1.30 3.09 17.94
C GLY A 139 0.11 2.20 18.26
N ARG A 140 0.16 0.90 17.93
CA ARG A 140 -0.97 -0.04 17.96
C ARG A 140 -2.22 0.56 17.30
N CYS A 141 -2.02 1.15 16.13
CA CYS A 141 -3.03 1.93 15.46
C CYS A 141 -4.12 1.05 14.87
N LYS A 142 -5.34 1.58 14.82
CA LYS A 142 -6.46 0.93 14.13
C LYS A 142 -6.25 0.99 12.62
N ALA A 143 -6.64 -0.08 11.93
CA ALA A 143 -6.68 -0.09 10.47
C ALA A 143 -7.71 0.93 9.94
N PRO A 144 -7.51 1.48 8.74
CA PRO A 144 -8.53 2.29 8.08
C PRO A 144 -9.78 1.44 7.76
N PRO A 145 -10.94 2.08 7.54
CA PRO A 145 -12.12 1.40 6.99
C PRO A 145 -11.79 0.71 5.66
N VAL A 146 -12.39 -0.45 5.41
CA VAL A 146 -12.17 -1.27 4.22
C VAL A 146 -13.49 -1.50 3.50
N LYS A 147 -13.47 -1.36 2.17
CA LYS A 147 -14.60 -1.68 1.29
C LYS A 147 -14.14 -2.63 0.19
N ASN A 148 -14.83 -3.76 0.05
CA ASN A 148 -14.49 -4.82 -0.92
C ASN A 148 -13.03 -5.32 -0.82
N GLY A 149 -12.48 -5.38 0.39
CA GLY A 149 -11.10 -5.84 0.62
C GLY A 149 -10.00 -4.82 0.32
N VAL A 150 -10.35 -3.57 0.00
CA VAL A 150 -9.41 -2.46 -0.22
C VAL A 150 -9.69 -1.35 0.80
N PRO A 151 -8.67 -0.69 1.38
CA PRO A 151 -8.89 0.48 2.22
C PRO A 151 -9.72 1.54 1.50
N GLU A 152 -10.72 2.09 2.17
CA GLU A 152 -11.52 3.18 1.60
C GLU A 152 -10.64 4.39 1.26
N GLY A 153 -10.99 5.16 0.23
CA GLY A 153 -10.22 6.34 -0.18
C GLY A 153 -9.07 6.07 -1.16
N LEU A 154 -8.97 4.85 -1.69
CA LEU A 154 -8.04 4.43 -2.75
C LEU A 154 -8.74 4.20 -4.10
#